data_AF-K0KJY2-F1
#
_entry.id   AF-K0KJY2-F1
#
_cell.length_a   1.000
_cell.length_b   1.000
_cell.length_c   1.000
_cell.angle_alpha   90.00
_cell.angle_beta   90.00
_cell.angle_gamma   90.00
#
_symmetry.space_group_name_H-M   'P 1'
#
loop_
_entity.id
_entity.type
_entity.pdbx_description
1 polymer ?
#
loop_
_entity_poly.entity_id
_entity_poly.type
_entity_poly.pdbx_seq_one_letter_code
_entity_poly.pdbx_strand_id
1 'polypeptide(L)'
;MFRSIATSGLRTTKAAAPFATRNASSFASSTIIGRLGQDFEVREGANGKKYLPYSIAVNKYNKDAPPNWFPIVVFNEQQIDFLTTYAKKGALLHVEATPDIQVYETEDGQKQYRTSFIQSMYS
;
A
#
# COMPACT_ATOMS: atom_id res chain seq x y z
N MET A 1 -19.49 38.59 -64.06
CA MET A 1 -20.44 37.53 -63.68
C MET A 1 -20.03 36.97 -62.33
N PHE A 2 -20.90 37.05 -61.34
CA PHE A 2 -20.73 36.50 -59.98
C PHE A 2 -21.66 35.30 -59.79
N ARG A 3 -21.22 34.35 -58.93
CA ARG A 3 -21.97 33.46 -58.01
C ARG A 3 -21.66 31.95 -58.14
N SER A 4 -20.81 31.50 -57.20
CA SER A 4 -20.92 30.35 -56.27
C SER A 4 -21.98 29.26 -56.51
N ILE A 5 -21.63 27.99 -56.26
CA ILE A 5 -22.17 27.14 -55.16
C ILE A 5 -21.32 25.87 -55.02
N ALA A 6 -20.97 25.55 -53.76
CA ALA A 6 -20.26 24.35 -53.31
C ALA A 6 -21.24 23.22 -52.94
N THR A 7 -20.82 21.97 -53.10
CA THR A 7 -21.42 20.79 -52.42
C THR A 7 -20.29 19.81 -52.10
N SER A 8 -19.68 19.94 -50.91
CA SER A 8 -19.99 19.20 -49.68
C SER A 8 -19.41 17.78 -49.68
N GLY A 9 -18.26 17.63 -49.04
CA GLY A 9 -17.57 16.36 -48.84
C GLY A 9 -18.16 15.55 -47.69
N LEU A 10 -18.35 14.25 -47.93
CA LEU A 10 -18.65 13.28 -46.88
C LEU A 10 -17.37 13.00 -46.09
N ARG A 11 -17.19 13.67 -44.94
CA ARG A 11 -16.30 13.18 -43.89
C ARG A 11 -17.09 12.16 -43.07
N THR A 12 -16.73 10.88 -43.19
CA THR A 12 -17.17 9.87 -42.23
C THR A 12 -16.57 10.21 -40.87
N THR A 13 -17.38 10.77 -39.98
CA THR A 13 -16.98 10.99 -38.59
C THR A 13 -17.01 9.63 -37.90
N LYS A 14 -15.85 8.98 -37.79
CA LYS A 14 -15.64 7.98 -36.75
C LYS A 14 -15.96 8.67 -35.42
N ALA A 15 -17.10 8.33 -34.82
CA ALA A 15 -17.40 8.71 -33.46
C ALA A 15 -16.28 8.17 -32.57
N ALA A 16 -15.42 9.06 -32.08
CA ALA A 16 -14.52 8.73 -30.99
C ALA A 16 -15.42 8.41 -29.79
N ALA A 17 -15.40 7.16 -29.33
CA ALA A 17 -16.01 6.82 -28.06
C ALA A 17 -15.47 7.80 -27.00
N PRO A 18 -16.32 8.34 -26.11
CA PRO A 18 -15.82 9.18 -25.04
C PRO A 18 -14.75 8.38 -24.31
N PHE A 19 -13.57 8.97 -24.14
CA PHE A 19 -12.52 8.41 -23.30
C PHE A 19 -13.14 8.25 -21.92
N ALA A 20 -13.63 7.04 -21.63
CA ALA A 20 -14.21 6.74 -20.34
C ALA A 20 -13.06 6.86 -19.35
N THR A 21 -13.01 7.96 -18.60
CA THR A 21 -12.32 7.99 -17.31
C THR A 21 -13.08 7.03 -16.40
N ARG A 22 -12.92 5.72 -16.63
CA ARG A 22 -13.12 4.77 -15.55
C ARG A 22 -12.11 5.24 -14.51
N ASN A 23 -12.59 5.79 -13.39
CA ASN A 23 -11.80 5.76 -12.18
C ASN A 23 -11.51 4.27 -11.95
N ALA A 24 -10.41 3.77 -12.51
CA ALA A 24 -9.87 2.51 -12.13
C ALA A 24 -9.43 2.75 -10.69
N SER A 25 -10.27 2.34 -9.74
CA SER A 25 -9.91 2.31 -8.34
C SER A 25 -8.77 1.29 -8.22
N SER A 26 -7.54 1.75 -8.35
CA SER A 26 -6.35 0.97 -8.06
C SER A 26 -6.37 0.65 -6.57
N PHE A 27 -6.58 -0.62 -6.23
CA PHE A 27 -6.66 -1.08 -4.85
C PHE A 27 -5.66 -2.21 -4.63
N ALA A 28 -4.90 -2.11 -3.55
CA ALA A 28 -4.02 -3.16 -3.08
C ALA A 28 -4.35 -3.43 -1.61
N SER A 29 -4.55 -4.71 -1.30
CA SER A 29 -4.73 -5.20 0.06
C SER A 29 -3.90 -6.46 0.25
N SER A 30 -3.47 -6.69 1.47
CA SER A 30 -2.66 -7.80 1.90
C SER A 30 -3.16 -8.29 3.24
N THR A 31 -3.44 -9.58 3.31
CA THR A 31 -3.82 -10.27 4.54
C THR A 31 -2.63 -11.08 5.04
N ILE A 32 -2.18 -10.81 6.25
CA ILE A 32 -0.98 -11.40 6.84
C ILE A 32 -1.38 -12.06 8.16
N ILE A 33 -1.07 -13.37 8.27
CA ILE A 33 -1.26 -14.13 9.51
C ILE A 33 0.09 -14.66 9.95
N GLY A 34 0.53 -14.26 11.13
CA GLY A 34 1.83 -14.67 11.63
C GLY A 34 2.07 -14.27 13.07
N ARG A 35 3.31 -14.45 13.52
CA ARG A 35 3.70 -14.17 14.91
C ARG A 35 4.46 -12.88 15.03
N LEU A 36 4.16 -12.11 16.07
CA LEU A 36 4.88 -10.88 16.37
C LEU A 36 6.34 -11.19 16.77
N GLY A 37 7.31 -10.59 16.07
CA GLY A 37 8.74 -10.85 16.31
C GLY A 37 9.35 -10.14 17.51
N GLN A 38 8.82 -8.97 17.83
CA GLN A 38 9.37 -8.05 18.83
C GLN A 38 8.24 -7.34 19.58
N ASP A 39 8.52 -6.86 20.78
CA ASP A 39 7.55 -6.04 21.51
C ASP A 39 7.29 -4.73 20.77
N PHE A 40 6.09 -4.17 20.98
CA PHE A 40 5.68 -2.94 20.34
C PHE A 40 6.44 -1.74 20.90
N GLU A 41 7.04 -0.95 20.02
CA GLU A 41 7.74 0.28 20.35
C GLU A 41 7.03 1.45 19.65
N VAL A 42 6.26 2.22 20.40
CA VAL A 42 5.55 3.39 19.84
C VAL A 42 6.57 4.50 19.58
N ARG A 43 6.56 5.03 18.36
CA ARG A 43 7.42 6.14 17.95
C ARG A 43 6.59 7.35 17.61
N GLU A 44 7.21 8.51 17.69
CA GLU A 44 6.61 9.78 17.30
C GLU A 44 7.31 10.31 16.05
N GLY A 45 6.52 10.72 15.06
CA GLY A 45 7.02 11.32 13.82
C GLY A 45 7.37 12.79 14.02
N ALA A 46 8.10 13.37 13.07
CA ALA A 46 8.45 14.80 13.07
C ALA A 46 7.23 15.74 13.05
N ASN A 47 6.06 15.22 12.68
CA ASN A 47 4.78 15.91 12.67
C ASN A 47 4.00 15.78 14.00
N GLY A 48 4.59 15.20 15.04
CA GLY A 48 3.95 14.94 16.33
C GLY A 48 2.92 13.80 16.32
N LYS A 49 2.76 13.09 15.19
CA LYS A 49 1.86 11.94 15.11
C LYS A 49 2.56 10.67 15.58
N LYS A 50 1.87 9.91 16.43
CA LYS A 50 2.35 8.59 16.85
C LYS A 50 2.18 7.58 15.74
N TYR A 51 3.17 6.71 15.61
CA TYR A 51 3.10 5.55 14.73
C TYR A 51 3.76 4.35 15.40
N LEU A 52 3.29 3.16 15.08
CA LEU A 52 3.81 1.91 15.63
C LEU A 52 4.39 1.05 14.51
N PRO A 53 5.72 0.99 14.36
CA PRO A 53 6.37 0.04 13.48
C PRO A 53 6.56 -1.30 14.18
N TYR A 54 6.22 -2.40 13.50
CA TYR A 54 6.52 -3.75 14.00
C TYR A 54 6.70 -4.75 12.85
N SER A 55 7.12 -5.97 13.19
CA SER A 55 7.35 -7.03 12.19
C SER A 55 6.62 -8.31 12.55
N ILE A 56 6.00 -8.92 11.54
CA ILE A 56 5.33 -10.22 11.64
C ILE A 56 6.17 -11.26 10.93
N ALA A 57 6.47 -12.35 11.63
CA ALA A 57 7.07 -13.55 11.05
C ALA A 57 5.99 -14.48 10.50
N VAL A 58 6.08 -14.81 9.21
CA VAL A 58 5.26 -15.83 8.55
C VAL A 58 6.16 -16.96 8.08
N ASN A 59 5.88 -18.18 8.55
CA ASN A 59 6.62 -19.36 8.15
C ASN A 59 6.36 -19.71 6.69
N LYS A 60 7.40 -20.14 5.98
CA LYS A 60 7.27 -20.65 4.62
C LYS A 60 6.78 -22.10 4.65
N TYR A 61 6.38 -22.61 3.48
CA TYR A 61 6.03 -24.03 3.32
C TYR A 61 7.19 -24.96 3.71
N ASN A 62 8.43 -24.56 3.43
CA ASN A 62 9.61 -25.29 3.87
C ASN A 62 9.92 -24.98 5.34
N LYS A 63 9.90 -26.02 6.20
CA LYS A 63 10.11 -25.92 7.65
C LYS A 63 11.51 -25.47 8.05
N ASP A 64 12.51 -25.75 7.22
CA ASP A 64 13.91 -25.40 7.51
C ASP A 64 14.28 -24.01 7.00
N ALA A 65 13.39 -23.38 6.22
CA ALA A 65 13.62 -22.04 5.69
C ALA A 65 13.29 -20.97 6.74
N PRO A 66 14.08 -19.88 6.81
CA PRO A 66 13.77 -18.77 7.70
C PRO A 66 12.41 -18.14 7.35
N PRO A 67 11.67 -17.63 8.35
CA PRO A 67 10.39 -16.98 8.13
C PRO A 67 10.54 -15.72 7.29
N ASN A 68 9.49 -15.38 6.55
CA ASN A 68 9.36 -14.08 5.92
C ASN A 68 8.97 -13.05 6.97
N TRP A 69 9.71 -11.95 6.99
CA TRP A 69 9.46 -10.82 7.86
C TRP A 69 8.70 -9.74 7.12
N PHE A 70 7.50 -9.43 7.58
CA PHE A 70 6.66 -8.39 7.01
C PHE A 70 6.71 -7.15 7.91
N PRO A 71 7.30 -6.02 7.44
CA PRO A 71 7.31 -4.78 8.19
C PRO A 71 5.95 -4.08 8.08
N ILE A 72 5.25 -3.98 9.21
CA ILE A 72 3.94 -3.33 9.33
C ILE A 72 4.09 -1.98 10.04
N VAL A 73 3.33 -0.98 9.62
CA VAL A 73 3.23 0.33 10.26
C VAL A 73 1.77 0.67 10.52
N VAL A 74 1.49 1.12 11.75
CA VAL A 74 0.16 1.59 12.17
C VAL A 74 0.23 3.06 12.48
N PHE A 75 -0.70 3.84 11.92
CA PHE A 75 -0.82 5.28 12.18
C PHE A 75 -2.07 5.64 13.00
N ASN A 76 -3.00 4.70 13.17
CA ASN A 76 -4.21 4.92 13.94
C ASN A 76 -3.92 4.78 15.44
N GLU A 77 -4.11 5.85 16.22
CA GLU A 77 -3.80 5.87 17.65
C GLU A 77 -4.61 4.86 18.47
N GLN A 78 -5.90 4.67 18.18
CA GLN A 78 -6.74 3.69 18.87
C GLN A 78 -6.24 2.25 18.66
N GLN A 79 -5.78 1.95 17.44
CA GLN A 79 -5.17 0.65 17.16
C GLN A 79 -3.82 0.49 17.85
N ILE A 80 -3.02 1.55 17.94
CA ILE A 80 -1.74 1.54 18.67
C ILE A 80 -1.99 1.22 20.15
N ASP A 81 -2.95 1.90 20.78
CA ASP A 81 -3.29 1.68 22.19
C ASP A 81 -3.82 0.25 22.43
N PHE A 82 -4.64 -0.26 21.50
CA PHE A 82 -5.13 -1.65 21.56
C PHE A 82 -3.99 -2.66 21.43
N LEU A 83 -3.14 -2.53 20.41
CA LEU A 83 -2.04 -3.47 20.17
C LEU A 83 -1.03 -3.47 21.33
N THR A 84 -0.67 -2.30 21.85
CA THR A 84 0.28 -2.17 22.97
C THR A 84 -0.27 -2.72 24.29
N THR A 85 -1.58 -2.60 24.52
CA THR A 85 -2.22 -3.12 25.74
C THR A 85 -2.40 -4.63 25.71
N TYR A 86 -2.80 -5.19 24.56
CA TYR A 86 -3.29 -6.57 24.48
C TYR A 86 -2.32 -7.56 23.83
N ALA A 87 -1.44 -7.10 22.95
CA ALA A 87 -0.54 -7.99 22.20
C ALA A 87 0.91 -7.84 22.67
N LYS A 88 1.57 -9.00 22.80
CA LYS A 88 2.97 -9.14 23.26
C LYS A 88 3.76 -9.93 22.25
N LYS A 89 5.10 -9.87 22.33
CA LYS A 89 5.98 -10.69 21.50
C LYS A 89 5.53 -12.15 21.45
N GLY A 90 5.49 -12.73 20.25
CA GLY A 90 5.07 -14.11 20.00
C GLY A 90 3.57 -14.31 19.85
N ALA A 91 2.74 -13.28 20.07
CA ALA A 91 1.31 -13.34 19.80
C ALA A 91 1.04 -13.64 18.32
N LEU A 92 0.02 -14.47 18.06
CA LEU A 92 -0.49 -14.72 16.71
C LEU A 92 -1.43 -13.57 16.33
N LEU A 93 -1.13 -12.90 15.22
CA LEU A 93 -1.88 -11.75 14.73
C LEU A 93 -2.41 -12.01 13.32
N HIS A 94 -3.62 -11.54 13.07
CA HIS A 94 -4.21 -11.38 11.75
C HIS A 94 -4.22 -9.89 11.43
N VAL A 95 -3.57 -9.50 10.35
CA VAL A 95 -3.39 -8.10 9.95
C VAL A 95 -3.80 -7.93 8.50
N GLU A 96 -4.67 -6.96 8.28
CA GLU A 96 -4.99 -6.46 6.94
C GLU A 96 -4.25 -5.14 6.74
N ALA A 97 -3.54 -5.05 5.62
CA ALA A 97 -2.69 -3.90 5.33
C ALA A 97 -2.64 -3.62 3.83
N THR A 98 -2.39 -2.35 3.48
CA THR A 98 -2.09 -1.96 2.12
C THR A 98 -0.57 -1.90 1.94
N PRO A 99 0.00 -2.55 0.92
CA PRO A 99 1.43 -2.44 0.63
C PRO A 99 1.78 -1.03 0.16
N ASP A 100 2.84 -0.47 0.74
CA ASP A 100 3.44 0.80 0.40
C ASP A 100 4.90 0.56 -0.01
N ILE A 101 5.26 0.95 -1.24
CA ILE A 101 6.61 0.74 -1.79
C ILE A 101 7.28 2.10 -1.92
N GLN A 102 8.31 2.31 -1.10
CA GLN A 102 9.13 3.51 -1.12
C GLN A 102 10.42 3.25 -1.90
N VAL A 103 10.74 4.14 -2.82
CA VAL A 103 12.02 4.12 -3.55
C VAL A 103 12.96 5.10 -2.88
N TYR A 104 14.15 4.63 -2.51
CA TYR A 104 15.20 5.47 -1.94
C TYR A 104 16.51 5.25 -2.69
N GLU A 105 17.31 6.31 -2.80
CA GLU A 105 18.63 6.26 -3.43
C GLU A 105 19.68 6.13 -2.34
N THR A 106 20.63 5.20 -2.52
CA THR A 106 21.80 5.07 -1.64
C THR A 106 22.86 6.09 -2.00
N GLU A 107 23.84 6.29 -1.11
CA GLU A 107 24.98 7.19 -1.36
C GLU A 107 25.75 6.82 -2.64
N ASP A 108 25.71 5.54 -3.04
CA ASP A 108 26.30 5.03 -4.28
C ASP A 108 25.46 5.30 -5.55
N GLY A 109 24.32 6.01 -5.42
CA GLY A 109 23.40 6.31 -6.52
C GLY A 109 22.52 5.13 -6.98
N GLN A 110 22.47 4.04 -6.22
CA GLN A 110 21.62 2.89 -6.55
C GLN A 110 20.20 3.07 -6.01
N LYS A 111 19.20 2.77 -6.85
CA LYS A 111 17.80 2.76 -6.46
C LYS A 111 17.47 1.50 -5.68
N GLN A 112 16.99 1.67 -4.46
CA GLN A 112 16.54 0.60 -3.59
C GLN A 112 15.03 0.71 -3.35
N TYR A 113 14.38 -0.45 -3.25
CA TYR A 113 12.95 -0.55 -3.02
C TYR A 113 12.72 -1.05 -1.60
N ARG A 114 12.03 -0.26 -0.78
CA ARG A 114 11.55 -0.66 0.53
C ARG A 114 10.06 -0.91 0.47
N THR A 115 9.65 -2.15 0.68
CA THR A 115 8.24 -2.49 0.87
C THR A 115 7.90 -2.41 2.34
N SER A 116 6.87 -1.65 2.67
CA SER A 116 6.23 -1.60 3.98
C SER A 116 4.75 -1.85 3.83
N PHE A 117 4.06 -2.18 4.93
CA PHE A 117 2.63 -2.47 4.91
C PHE A 117 1.94 -1.55 5.90
N ILE A 118 1.01 -0.74 5.41
CA ILE A 118 0.25 0.17 6.25
C ILE A 118 -1.01 -0.55 6.72
N GLN A 119 -1.12 -0.80 8.01
CA GLN A 119 -2.31 -1.42 8.58
C GLN A 119 -3.50 -0.47 8.39
N SER A 120 -4.50 -0.96 7.68
CA SER A 120 -5.76 -0.23 7.49
C SER A 120 -6.78 -0.74 8.49
N MET A 121 -7.63 0.17 8.99
CA MET A 121 -8.82 -0.24 9.71
C MET A 121 -9.86 -0.72 8.69
N TYR A 122 -10.60 -1.76 9.03
CA TYR A 122 -11.82 -2.12 8.31
C TYR A 122 -12.81 -0.96 8.49
N SER A 123 -13.31 -0.41 7.39
CA SER A 123 -14.39 0.60 7.40
C SER A 123 -15.75 -0.04 7.65
#